data_AF-A0A2W4TWN0-F1
#
_entry.id   AF-A0A2W4TWN0-F1
#
_cell.length_a   1.000
_cell.length_b   1.000
_cell.length_c   1.000
_cell.angle_alpha   90.00
_cell.angle_beta   90.00
_cell.angle_gamma   90.00
#
_symmetry.space_group_name_H-M   'P 1'
#
loop_
_entity.id
_entity.type
_entity.pdbx_description
1 polymer ?
#
loop_
_entity_poly.entity_id
_entity_poly.type
_entity_poly.pdbx_seq_one_letter_code
_entity_poly.pdbx_strand_id
1 'polypeptide(L)' 'MHVHLDSHPGYGGYTGPQFSDRLWSVLQVKHAGETLDAGFTTVRNVGSDAFNDVGLRQAIDEGKIRGPRVVTAA' A
#
# COMPACT_ATOMS: atom_id res chain seq x y z
N MET A 1 2.23 12.54 -7.27
CA MET A 1 0.87 12.16 -6.83
C MET A 1 0.45 10.82 -7.46
N HIS A 2 1.31 9.79 -7.39
CA HIS A 2 1.07 8.49 -8.02
C HIS A 2 1.91 7.44 -7.29
N VAL A 3 1.28 6.50 -6.59
CA VAL A 3 1.93 5.33 -5.98
C VAL A 3 1.03 4.08 -6.11
N HIS A 4 1.61 2.90 -5.92
CA HIS A 4 0.94 1.60 -5.82
C HIS A 4 1.50 0.83 -4.63
N LEU A 5 0.93 1.05 -3.43
CA LEU A 5 1.49 0.58 -2.17
C LEU A 5 1.38 -0.94 -1.97
N ASP A 6 0.44 -1.63 -2.62
CA ASP A 6 0.28 -3.08 -2.52
C ASP A 6 1.05 -3.87 -3.59
N SER A 7 1.91 -3.18 -4.36
CA SER A 7 2.82 -3.80 -5.33
C SER A 7 4.26 -3.77 -4.85
N HIS A 8 5.11 -4.65 -5.39
CA HIS A 8 6.53 -4.67 -5.08
C HIS A 8 7.36 -4.76 -6.37
N PRO A 9 8.36 -3.88 -6.60
CA PRO A 9 9.12 -3.86 -7.85
C PRO A 9 9.97 -5.11 -8.09
N GLY A 10 10.26 -5.88 -7.03
CA GLY A 10 10.95 -7.18 -7.15
C GLY A 10 10.06 -8.34 -7.63
N TYR A 11 8.74 -8.17 -7.67
CA TYR A 11 7.78 -9.18 -8.12
C TYR A 11 7.11 -8.74 -9.42
N GLY A 12 7.73 -9.04 -10.56
CA GLY A 12 7.23 -8.70 -11.90
C GLY A 12 6.80 -9.92 -12.72
N GLY A 13 5.96 -9.69 -13.73
CA GLY A 13 5.49 -10.75 -14.63
C GLY A 13 4.74 -11.86 -13.88
N TYR A 14 5.14 -13.11 -14.09
CA TYR A 14 4.47 -14.29 -13.53
C TYR A 14 4.97 -14.70 -12.13
N THR A 15 5.66 -13.82 -11.40
CA THR A 15 6.03 -14.14 -10.00
C THR A 15 4.87 -13.98 -9.03
N GLY A 16 3.88 -13.12 -9.34
CA GLY A 16 2.72 -12.87 -8.49
C GLY A 16 1.93 -14.14 -8.08
N PRO A 17 1.64 -15.07 -9.02
CA PRO A 17 0.96 -16.33 -8.72
C PRO A 17 1.64 -17.27 -7.71
N GLN A 18 2.88 -16.99 -7.28
CA GLN A 18 3.55 -17.76 -6.23
C GLN A 18 3.00 -17.45 -4.82
N PHE A 19 2.27 -16.34 -4.68
CA PHE A 19 1.82 -15.81 -3.40
C PHE A 19 0.30 -15.83 -3.30
N SER A 20 -0.20 -15.86 -2.06
CA SER A 20 -1.62 -15.65 -1.81
C SER A 20 -1.97 -14.17 -1.94
N ASP A 21 -3.23 -13.87 -2.27
CA ASP A 21 -3.74 -12.51 -2.45
C ASP A 21 -3.47 -11.60 -1.24
N ARG A 22 -3.43 -12.18 -0.03
CA ARG A 22 -3.25 -11.45 1.22
C ARG A 22 -1.82 -11.00 1.47
N LEU A 23 -0.84 -11.52 0.73
CA LEU A 23 0.53 -11.01 0.80
C LEU A 23 0.56 -9.51 0.49
N TRP A 24 -0.16 -9.08 -0.55
CA TRP A 24 -0.19 -7.70 -1.01
C TRP A 24 -0.77 -6.75 0.05
N SER A 25 -1.82 -7.20 0.74
CA SER A 25 -2.42 -6.47 1.87
C SER A 25 -1.46 -6.31 3.05
N VAL A 26 -0.52 -7.24 3.25
CA VAL A 26 0.50 -7.18 4.30
C VAL A 26 1.70 -6.32 3.86
N LEU A 27 2.19 -6.48 2.63
CA LEU A 27 3.35 -5.76 2.11
C LEU A 27 3.14 -4.24 2.10
N GLN A 28 1.92 -3.78 1.77
CA GLN A 28 1.62 -2.35 1.76
C GLN A 28 1.81 -1.67 3.12
N VAL A 29 1.72 -2.40 4.24
CA VAL A 29 1.99 -1.83 5.58
C VAL A 29 3.46 -1.42 5.69
N LYS A 30 4.37 -2.27 5.22
CA LYS A 30 5.80 -1.95 5.15
C LYS A 30 6.05 -0.78 4.21
N HIS A 31 5.50 -0.83 2.99
CA HIS A 31 5.70 0.23 1.99
C HIS A 31 5.16 1.59 2.47
N ALA A 32 4.02 1.61 3.17
CA ALA A 32 3.47 2.82 3.78
C ALA A 32 4.40 3.39 4.86
N GLY A 33 4.97 2.53 5.71
CA GLY A 33 5.96 2.92 6.71
C GLY A 33 7.21 3.53 6.07
N GLU A 34 7.79 2.86 5.07
CA GLU A 34 8.98 3.35 4.35
C GLU A 34 8.70 4.66 3.61
N THR A 35 7.50 4.82 3.04
CA THR A 35 7.07 6.06 2.38
C THR A 35 7.00 7.22 3.38
N LEU A 36 6.46 6.97 4.58
CA LEU A 36 6.41 7.95 5.65
C LEU A 36 7.82 8.31 6.15
N ASP A 37 8.65 7.31 6.39
CA ASP A 37 10.04 7.48 6.86
C ASP A 37 10.90 8.23 5.82
N ALA A 38 10.56 8.13 4.53
CA ALA A 38 11.15 8.93 3.45
C ALA A 38 10.64 10.39 3.39
N GLY A 39 9.75 10.81 4.30
CA GLY A 39 9.26 12.18 4.43
C GLY A 39 7.99 12.49 3.62
N PHE A 40 7.43 11.52 2.89
CA PHE A 40 6.16 11.71 2.20
C PHE A 40 5.01 11.52 3.19
N THR A 41 4.35 12.60 3.58
CA THR A 41 3.30 12.58 4.62
C THR A 41 1.88 12.46 4.07
N THR A 42 1.69 12.68 2.77
CA THR A 42 0.44 12.45 2.05
C THR A 42 0.76 11.89 0.66
N VAL A 43 0.06 10.84 0.23
CA VAL A 43 0.21 10.22 -1.10
C VAL A 43 -1.14 9.94 -1.74
N ARG A 44 -1.15 9.76 -3.06
CA ARG A 44 -2.32 9.26 -3.80
C ARG A 44 -2.03 7.89 -4.36
N ASN A 45 -2.67 6.86 -3.80
CA ASN A 45 -2.60 5.51 -4.32
C ASN A 45 -3.57 5.37 -5.48
N VAL A 46 -3.07 5.04 -6.67
CA VAL A 46 -3.86 5.11 -7.92
C VAL A 46 -4.15 3.76 -8.56
N GLY A 47 -3.98 2.70 -7.77
CA GLY A 47 -4.36 1.34 -8.14
C GLY A 47 -3.98 0.39 -7.03
N SER A 48 -4.89 -0.51 -6.71
CA SER A 48 -4.76 -1.57 -5.72
C SER A 48 -5.71 -2.72 -6.09
N ASP A 49 -5.42 -3.92 -5.61
CA ASP A 49 -6.34 -5.03 -5.68
C ASP A 49 -7.25 -5.08 -4.45
N ALA A 50 -8.47 -5.59 -4.60
CA ALA A 50 -9.39 -5.93 -3.50
C ALA A 50 -9.56 -4.84 -2.41
N PHE A 51 -9.52 -3.56 -2.80
CA PHE A 51 -9.61 -2.41 -1.90
C PHE A 51 -8.50 -2.37 -0.82
N ASN A 52 -7.32 -2.95 -1.11
CA ASN A 52 -6.18 -2.98 -0.21
C ASN A 52 -5.81 -1.57 0.30
N ASP A 53 -5.80 -0.57 -0.59
CA ASP A 53 -5.46 0.81 -0.27
C ASP A 53 -6.52 1.52 0.59
N VAL A 54 -7.80 1.18 0.42
CA VAL A 54 -8.89 1.65 1.29
C VAL A 54 -8.72 1.09 2.70
N GLY A 55 -8.47 -0.21 2.83
CA GLY A 55 -8.20 -0.84 4.13
C GLY A 55 -6.94 -0.28 4.80
N LEU A 56 -5.88 -0.04 4.03
CA LEU A 56 -4.66 0.61 4.51
C LEU A 56 -4.93 2.02 5.04
N ARG A 57 -5.66 2.84 4.26
CA ARG A 57 -6.07 4.19 4.70
C ARG A 57 -6.81 4.13 6.02
N GLN A 58 -7.83 3.28 6.13
CA GLN A 58 -8.62 3.14 7.37
C GLN A 58 -7.73 2.76 8.56
N ALA A 59 -6.82 1.80 8.37
CA ALA A 59 -5.91 1.37 9.44
C ALA A 59 -4.92 2.47 9.87
N ILE A 60 -4.45 3.31 8.94
CA ILE A 60 -3.60 4.48 9.24
C ILE A 60 -4.40 5.56 9.96
N ASP A 61 -5.59 5.90 9.45
CA ASP A 61 -6.46 6.94 10.00
C ASP A 61 -6.93 6.60 11.42
N GLU A 62 -7.17 5.31 11.71
CA GLU A 62 -7.47 4.81 13.06
C GLU A 62 -6.23 4.63 13.96
N GLY A 63 -5.03 4.93 13.46
CA GLY A 63 -3.78 4.82 14.19
C GLY A 63 -3.36 3.38 14.53
N LYS A 64 -3.87 2.37 13.81
CA LYS A 64 -3.50 0.95 14.01
C LYS A 64 -2.11 0.64 13.48
N ILE A 65 -1.70 1.35 12.42
CA ILE A 65 -0.40 1.24 11.77
C ILE A 65 0.12 2.63 11.41
N ARG A 66 1.45 2.77 11.25
CA ARG A 66 2.05 4.02 10.75
C ARG A 66 1.94 4.08 9.22
N GLY A 67 1.79 5.29 8.68
CA GLY A 67 1.89 5.55 7.25
C GLY A 67 1.51 7.00 6.89
N PRO A 68 1.66 7.40 5.62
CA PRO A 68 1.17 8.69 5.13
C PRO A 68 -0.35 8.74 5.13
N ARG A 69 -0.93 9.94 5.04
CA ARG A 69 -2.33 10.10 4.62
C ARG A 69 -2.50 9.59 3.20
N VAL A 70 -3.37 8.61 3.01
CA VAL A 70 -3.58 7.96 1.70
C VAL A 70 -4.87 8.46 1.07
N VAL A 71 -4.75 9.13 -0.09
CA VAL A 71 -5.88 9.36 -0.99
C VAL A 71 -6.01 8.13 -1.90
N THR A 72 -7.10 7.39 -1.77
CA THR A 72 -7.40 6.19 -2.55
C THR A 72 -8.02 6.54 -3.90
N ALA A 73 -7.88 5.67 -4.90
CA ALA A 73 -8.52 5.85 -6.21
C ALA A 73 -9.96 5.36 -6.27
N ALA A 74 -10.33 4.44 -5.36
CA ALA A 74 -11.71 4.07 -5.10
C ALA A 74 -12.43 5.12 -4.25
#